data_AF-A0A7K3M0X2-F1
#
_entry.id   AF-A0A7K3M0X2-F1
#
_cell.length_a   1.000
_cell.length_b   1.000
_cell.length_c   1.000
_cell.angle_alpha   90.00
_cell.angle_beta   90.00
_cell.angle_gamma   90.00
#
_symmetry.space_group_name_H-M   'P 1'
#
loop_
_entity.id
_entity.type
_entity.pdbx_description
1 polymer ?
#
loop_
_entity_poly.entity_id
_entity_poly.type
_entity_poly.pdbx_seq_one_letter_code
_entity_poly.pdbx_strand_id
1 'polypeptide(L)' 'MAALVAGVPNATIRKWASRGKLTRYGRAAQVRYDLRELLEFVTKRHG' A
#
# COMPACT_ATOMS: atom_id res chain seq x y z
N MET A 1 -1.30 -9.81 0.53
CA MET A 1 -2.67 -9.86 -0.02
C MET A 1 -3.25 -8.49 -0.39
N ALA A 2 -2.78 -7.37 0.17
CA ALA A 2 -3.31 -6.03 -0.18
C ALA A 2 -3.12 -5.60 -1.67
N ALA A 3 -2.05 -6.03 -2.34
CA ALA A 3 -1.79 -5.67 -3.75
C ALA A 3 -2.83 -6.20 -4.77
N LEU A 4 -3.49 -7.32 -4.45
CA LEU A 4 -4.45 -7.92 -5.37
C LEU A 4 -5.80 -7.18 -5.37
N VAL A 5 -6.16 -6.53 -4.27
CA VAL A 5 -7.44 -5.80 -4.13
C VAL A 5 -7.37 -4.41 -4.79
N ALA A 6 -6.19 -3.81 -4.85
CA ALA A 6 -6.00 -2.44 -5.33
C ALA A 6 -5.61 -2.34 -6.82
N GLY A 7 -5.39 -3.47 -7.52
CA GLY A 7 -4.89 -3.47 -8.91
C GLY A 7 -3.46 -2.91 -9.08
N VAL A 8 -2.72 -2.73 -7.98
CA VAL A 8 -1.39 -2.11 -7.97
C VAL A 8 -0.33 -3.18 -7.66
N PRO A 9 0.79 -3.26 -8.41
CA PRO A 9 1.87 -4.21 -8.13
C PRO A 9 2.42 -4.08 -6.71
N ASN A 10 2.73 -5.22 -6.07
CA ASN A 10 3.33 -5.26 -4.72
C ASN A 10 4.60 -4.38 -4.61
N ALA A 11 5.41 -4.31 -5.67
CA ALA A 11 6.61 -3.48 -5.69
C ALA A 11 6.29 -1.98 -5.53
N THR A 12 5.19 -1.51 -6.13
CA THR A 12 4.71 -0.13 -6.02
C THR A 12 4.26 0.19 -4.60
N ILE A 13 3.51 -0.72 -3.97
CA ILE A 13 3.09 -0.59 -2.56
C ILE A 13 4.31 -0.50 -1.64
N ARG A 14 5.33 -1.36 -1.85
CA ARG A 14 6.59 -1.28 -1.09
C ARG A 14 7.30 0.05 -1.28
N LYS A 15 7.30 0.60 -2.50
CA LYS A 15 7.91 1.90 -2.83
C LYS A 15 7.17 3.08 -2.18
N TRP A 16 5.86 3.00 -2.02
CA TRP A 16 5.10 3.99 -1.27
C TRP A 16 5.39 3.92 0.23
N ALA A 17 5.45 2.71 0.78
CA ALA A 17 5.83 2.51 2.17
C ALA A 17 7.25 3.00 2.47
N SER A 18 8.23 2.72 1.59
CA SER A 18 9.60 3.21 1.75
C SER A 18 9.72 4.73 1.64
N ARG A 19 8.75 5.39 1.00
CA ARG A 19 8.63 6.85 0.90
C ARG A 19 7.83 7.46 2.03
N GLY A 20 7.46 6.69 3.06
CA GLY A 20 6.65 7.15 4.20
C GLY A 20 5.20 7.47 3.85
N LYS A 21 4.72 7.05 2.67
CA LYS A 21 3.36 7.34 2.20
C LYS A 21 2.32 6.32 2.67
N LEU A 22 2.77 5.16 3.13
CA LEU A 22 1.93 4.12 3.70
C LEU A 22 2.49 3.73 5.06
N THR A 23 1.60 3.66 6.03
CA THR A 23 1.92 3.18 7.36
C THR A 23 2.08 1.66 7.33
N ARG A 24 3.18 1.18 7.88
CA ARG A 24 3.54 -0.23 7.87
C ARG A 24 3.10 -0.86 9.19
N TYR A 25 2.16 -1.79 9.11
CA TYR A 25 1.66 -2.52 10.28
C TYR A 25 2.22 -3.95 10.29
N GLY A 26 2.49 -4.47 11.49
CA GLY A 26 2.92 -5.86 11.69
C GLY A 26 4.44 -6.08 11.70
N ARG A 27 4.84 -7.34 11.82
CA ARG A 27 6.24 -7.79 11.95
C ARG A 27 6.85 -8.02 10.57
N ALA A 28 8.18 -8.03 10.44
CA ALA A 28 8.88 -8.16 9.15
C ALA A 28 8.40 -9.33 8.24
N ALA A 29 7.91 -10.42 8.84
CA ALA A 29 7.35 -11.58 8.14
C ALA A 29 5.88 -11.42 7.69
N GLN A 30 5.10 -10.53 8.32
CA GLN A 30 3.71 -10.23 7.97
C GLN A 30 3.51 -8.71 7.93
N VAL A 31 3.82 -8.15 6.78
CA VAL A 31 3.61 -6.74 6.51
C VAL A 31 2.15 -6.53 6.10
N ARG A 32 1.42 -5.80 6.93
CA ARG A 32 0.06 -5.35 6.68
C ARG A 32 0.10 -3.86 6.37
N TYR A 33 -0.78 -3.44 5.47
CA TYR A 33 -0.95 -2.05 5.07
C TYR A 33 -2.41 -1.69 5.29
N ASP A 34 -2.67 -0.44 5.68
CA ASP A 34 -4.03 0.04 5.80
C ASP A 34 -4.66 0.11 4.40
N LEU A 35 -5.82 -0.54 4.24
CA LEU A 35 -6.54 -0.58 2.98
C LEU A 35 -7.08 0.82 2.60
N ARG A 36 -7.40 1.66 3.58
CA ARG A 36 -7.91 3.02 3.38
C ARG A 36 -6.84 3.93 2.81
N GLU A 37 -5.64 3.92 3.38
CA GLU A 37 -4.50 4.67 2.83
C GLU A 37 -4.19 4.20 1.40
N LEU A 38 -4.22 2.88 1.16
CA LEU A 38 -4.03 2.31 -0.17
C LEU A 38 -5.06 2.81 -1.18
N LEU A 39 -6.34 2.78 -0.82
CA LEU A 39 -7.43 3.23 -1.68
C LEU A 39 -7.35 4.73 -1.96
N GLU A 40 -7.00 5.54 -0.95
CA GLU A 40 -6.80 6.98 -1.11
C GLU A 40 -5.64 7.30 -2.07
N PHE A 41 -4.55 6.53 -2.03
CA PHE A 41 -3.45 6.68 -2.98
C PHE A 41 -3.81 6.27 -4.41
N VAL A 42 -4.61 5.21 -4.56
CA VAL A 42 -5.10 4.78 -5.88
C VAL A 42 -6.06 5.81 -6.46
N THR A 43 -7.02 6.29 -5.68
CA THR A 43 -8.00 7.29 -6.13
C THR A 43 -7.36 8.64 -6.44
N LYS A 44 -6.43 9.14 -5.60
CA LYS A 44 -5.71 10.41 -5.87
C LYS A 44 -4.85 10.40 -7.14
N ARG A 45 -4.47 9.23 -7.66
CA ARG A 45 -3.67 9.12 -8.90
C ARG A 45 -4.50 8.95 -10.17
N HIS A 46 -5.80 8.72 -10.03
CA HIS A 46 -6.73 8.52 -11.15
C HIS A 46 -7.73 9.67 -11.32
N GLY A 47 -7.60 10.76 -10.54
CA GLY A 47 -8.30 12.03 -10.75
C GLY A 47 -7.42 13.05 -11.44
#